data_AF-A0A932HEN3-F1
#
_entry.id   AF-A0A932HEN3-F1
#
_cell.length_a   1.000
_cell.length_b   1.000
_cell.length_c   1.000
_cell.angle_alpha   90.00
_cell.angle_beta   90.00
_cell.angle_gamma   90.00
#
_symmetry.space_group_name_H-M   'P 1'
#
loop_
_entity.id
_entity.type
_entity.pdbx_description
1 polymer ?
#
loop_
_entity_poly.entity_id
_entity_poly.type
_entity_poly.pdbx_seq_one_letter_code
_entity_poly.pdbx_strand_id
1 'polypeptide(L)'
;MREQVAELVRGWSLDDPNPDAYRAGLQRIAWSDPRGARSDVRHAAEPERILQMALELRITGPAVDRAVLSLVEQGELAKVVRVLTGSEDEQSAAAIWQQLATDEVIRRTVTTEPLDVALLDLLLPRAGMAAAEPLLDALVASNSSQTRRALLDRVTQLGRGVGPLAVERLRDASWFVQRNMLGILRGLPERPAGFDARPFAEHPDARVRREALRILFTEPAARDRAICRALTDADQRTVRLGLNAALDGCPDVAVPLAASLATRGASGDHRVAAIRALGAAPGRAGVDALLTLVRPKKWLFWRKKPAPTPEYRAALAALQGNADDPKVRAVLDQLGEP
;
A
#
# COMPACT_ATOMS: atom_id res chain seq x y z
N MET A 1 -17.63 55.89 52.52
CA MET A 1 -17.57 55.67 51.05
C MET A 1 -18.57 56.48 50.23
N ARG A 2 -19.70 56.96 50.76
CA ARG A 2 -20.61 57.85 50.01
C ARG A 2 -20.24 59.35 50.09
N GLU A 3 -19.57 59.78 51.16
CA GLU A 3 -19.13 61.18 51.30
C GLU A 3 -17.90 61.54 50.46
N GLN A 4 -16.93 60.62 50.31
CA GLN A 4 -15.76 60.84 49.45
C GLN A 4 -16.09 60.94 47.96
N VAL A 5 -17.16 60.28 47.51
CA VAL A 5 -17.67 60.39 46.13
C VAL A 5 -18.43 61.70 45.92
N ALA A 6 -19.10 62.21 46.96
CA ALA A 6 -19.82 63.48 46.88
C ALA A 6 -18.88 64.71 46.86
N GLU A 7 -17.71 64.63 47.49
CA GLU A 7 -16.68 65.68 47.41
C GLU A 7 -16.02 65.77 46.04
N LEU A 8 -15.81 64.64 45.36
CA LEU A 8 -15.24 64.59 44.01
C LEU A 8 -16.15 65.19 42.92
N VAL A 9 -17.46 65.29 43.16
CA VAL A 9 -18.44 65.79 42.17
C VAL A 9 -18.78 67.27 42.37
N ARG A 10 -18.55 67.86 43.56
CA ARG A 10 -18.89 69.28 43.82
C ARG A 10 -18.01 70.29 43.10
N GLY A 11 -16.83 69.90 42.62
CA GLY A 11 -15.88 70.78 41.93
C GLY A 11 -15.87 70.66 40.41
N TRP A 12 -16.74 69.85 39.80
CA TRP A 12 -16.83 69.73 38.35
C TRP A 12 -17.67 70.88 37.76
N SER A 13 -17.10 72.09 37.69
CA SER A 13 -17.55 73.06 36.68
C SER A 13 -16.87 72.71 35.37
N LEU A 14 -17.68 72.39 34.36
CA LEU A 14 -17.24 72.01 33.03
C LEU A 14 -17.00 73.29 32.20
N ASP A 15 -16.06 74.14 32.62
CA ASP A 15 -15.78 75.40 31.90
C ASP A 15 -14.91 75.18 30.64
N ASP A 16 -14.27 74.01 30.50
CA ASP A 16 -13.74 73.52 29.23
C ASP A 16 -13.80 71.97 29.22
N PRO A 17 -14.57 71.33 28.31
CA PRO A 17 -14.62 69.87 28.20
C PRO A 17 -13.29 69.26 27.76
N ASN A 18 -12.30 70.07 27.38
CA ASN A 18 -10.99 69.62 26.96
C ASN A 18 -9.89 70.61 27.40
N PRO A 19 -9.39 70.50 28.65
CA PRO A 19 -8.33 71.36 29.18
C PRO A 19 -7.12 71.38 28.26
N ASP A 20 -6.45 72.52 28.12
CA ASP A 20 -5.34 72.70 27.15
C ASP A 20 -4.23 71.64 27.30
N ALA A 21 -4.00 71.13 28.51
CA ALA A 21 -3.07 70.03 28.76
C ALA A 21 -3.51 68.70 28.10
N TYR A 22 -4.82 68.42 28.12
CA TYR A 22 -5.42 67.26 27.45
C TYR A 22 -5.44 67.45 25.93
N ARG A 23 -5.74 68.66 25.45
CA ARG A 23 -5.67 69.04 24.04
C ARG A 23 -4.25 68.92 23.48
N ALA A 24 -3.25 69.38 24.24
CA ALA A 24 -1.83 69.22 23.92
C ALA A 24 -1.35 67.75 24.03
N GLY A 25 -2.00 66.94 24.87
CA GLY A 25 -1.82 65.48 24.91
C GLY A 25 -2.33 64.82 23.64
N LEU A 26 -3.56 65.12 23.22
CA LEU A 26 -4.16 64.60 21.99
C LEU A 26 -3.46 65.11 20.73
N GLN A 27 -3.02 66.37 20.69
CA GLN A 27 -2.23 66.90 19.57
C GLN A 27 -0.85 66.23 19.47
N ARG A 28 -0.21 65.89 20.59
CA ARG A 28 1.03 65.09 20.56
C ARG A 28 0.80 63.68 20.03
N ILE A 29 -0.34 63.06 20.34
CA ILE A 29 -0.72 61.73 19.80
C ILE A 29 -1.13 61.83 18.32
N ALA A 30 -1.76 62.92 17.90
CA ALA A 30 -2.18 63.15 16.51
C ALA A 30 -1.01 63.55 15.61
N TRP A 31 0.03 64.20 16.15
CA TRP A 31 1.21 64.67 15.41
C TRP A 31 2.45 63.80 15.63
N SER A 32 2.40 62.80 16.52
CA SER A 32 3.36 61.70 16.48
C SER A 32 3.15 60.97 15.16
N ASP A 33 4.11 61.14 14.25
CA ASP A 33 4.13 60.52 12.93
C ASP A 33 3.81 59.02 13.05
N PRO A 34 2.74 58.49 12.42
CA PRO A 34 2.46 57.06 12.42
C PRO A 34 3.54 56.26 11.65
N ARG A 35 4.54 56.95 11.08
CA ARG A 35 5.73 56.38 10.43
C ARG A 35 6.96 56.34 11.34
N GLY A 36 6.84 56.72 12.62
CA GLY A 36 7.85 56.42 13.63
C GLY A 36 7.85 54.91 13.93
N ALA A 37 8.77 54.18 13.30
CA ALA A 37 9.11 52.79 13.57
C ALA A 37 7.92 51.96 14.08
N ARG A 38 6.92 51.72 13.23
CA ARG A 38 6.08 50.54 13.43
C ARG A 38 7.07 49.38 13.46
N SER A 39 7.37 48.85 14.65
CA SER A 39 7.97 47.54 14.71
C SER A 39 7.10 46.67 13.82
N ASP A 40 7.67 46.11 12.75
CA ASP A 40 6.95 45.27 11.79
C ASP A 40 6.38 43.99 12.44
N VAL A 41 6.49 43.87 13.77
CA VAL A 41 5.55 43.15 14.62
C VAL A 41 4.20 43.88 14.66
N ARG A 42 3.57 44.09 13.50
CA ARG A 42 2.12 43.86 13.48
C ARG A 42 1.97 42.44 14.00
N HIS A 43 1.13 42.19 14.99
CA HIS A 43 0.72 40.82 15.28
C HIS A 43 0.05 40.29 14.01
N ALA A 44 0.85 39.80 13.06
CA ALA A 44 0.36 39.14 11.87
C ALA A 44 -0.48 38.01 12.43
N ALA A 45 -1.78 38.06 12.16
CA ALA A 45 -2.68 37.02 12.65
C ALA A 45 -2.07 35.68 12.25
N GLU A 46 -1.86 34.81 13.23
CA GLU A 46 -1.21 33.53 12.99
C GLU A 46 -1.95 32.82 11.86
N PRO A 47 -1.25 32.34 10.81
CA PRO A 47 -1.91 31.78 9.63
C PRO A 47 -2.97 30.72 9.96
N GLU A 48 -2.72 29.92 11.00
CA GLU A 48 -3.69 28.94 11.52
C GLU A 48 -4.98 29.61 12.02
N ARG A 49 -4.89 30.72 12.77
CA ARG A 49 -6.06 31.43 13.26
C ARG A 49 -6.85 32.10 12.13
N ILE A 50 -6.16 32.63 11.11
CA ILE A 50 -6.81 33.15 9.90
C ILE A 50 -7.65 32.06 9.24
N LEU A 51 -7.08 30.88 9.07
CA LEU A 51 -7.78 29.72 8.49
C LEU A 51 -8.99 29.30 9.34
N GLN A 52 -8.82 29.15 10.65
CA GLN A 52 -9.92 28.79 11.56
C GLN A 52 -11.06 29.81 11.51
N MET A 53 -10.75 31.11 11.64
CA MET A 53 -11.75 32.18 11.56
C MET A 53 -12.46 32.20 10.21
N ALA A 54 -11.74 31.94 9.11
CA ALA A 54 -12.34 31.90 7.79
C ALA A 54 -13.39 30.79 7.67
N LEU A 55 -13.10 29.60 8.21
CA LEU A 55 -14.05 28.49 8.25
C LEU A 55 -15.23 28.75 9.21
N GLU A 56 -14.97 29.34 10.39
CA GLU A 56 -16.01 29.74 11.34
C GLU A 56 -17.00 30.75 10.72
N LEU A 57 -16.48 31.71 9.94
CA LEU A 57 -17.25 32.77 9.29
C LEU A 57 -17.79 32.37 7.90
N ARG A 58 -17.44 31.18 7.42
CA ARG A 58 -17.78 30.67 6.07
C ARG A 58 -17.34 31.58 4.92
N ILE A 59 -16.10 32.06 4.99
CA ILE A 59 -15.50 32.96 4.00
C ILE A 59 -14.25 32.32 3.36
N THR A 60 -14.06 32.59 2.09
CA THR A 60 -12.83 32.26 1.34
C THR A 60 -12.25 33.52 0.72
N GLY A 61 -10.94 33.51 0.37
CA GLY A 61 -10.33 34.61 -0.36
C GLY A 61 -8.81 34.72 -0.17
N PRO A 62 -8.18 35.75 -0.78
CA PRO A 62 -6.71 35.82 -0.92
C PRO A 62 -5.93 35.89 0.40
N ALA A 63 -6.57 36.29 1.50
CA ALA A 63 -5.96 36.25 2.83
C ALA A 63 -5.89 34.81 3.38
N VAL A 64 -6.95 34.03 3.16
CA VAL A 64 -7.02 32.61 3.55
C VAL A 64 -6.06 31.80 2.70
N ASP A 65 -6.03 32.03 1.39
CA ASP A 65 -5.13 31.33 0.46
C ASP A 65 -3.66 31.54 0.86
N ARG A 66 -3.26 32.78 1.17
CA ARG A 66 -1.91 33.09 1.65
C ARG A 66 -1.60 32.47 3.02
N ALA A 67 -2.59 32.42 3.92
CA ALA A 67 -2.42 31.77 5.21
C ALA A 67 -2.20 30.25 5.06
N VAL A 68 -2.99 29.60 4.21
CA VAL A 68 -2.85 28.18 3.87
C VAL A 68 -1.49 27.92 3.24
N LEU A 69 -1.10 28.69 2.22
CA LEU A 69 0.21 28.58 1.57
C LEU A 69 1.36 28.74 2.56
N SER A 70 1.29 29.74 3.44
CA SER A 70 2.30 29.98 4.49
C SER A 70 2.43 28.78 5.44
N LEU A 71 1.31 28.18 5.88
CA LEU A 71 1.34 26.96 6.70
C LEU A 71 1.96 25.78 5.94
N VAL A 72 1.60 25.62 4.67
CA VAL A 72 2.14 24.59 3.79
C VAL A 72 3.65 24.77 3.64
N GLU A 73 4.15 25.97 3.36
CA GLU A 73 5.58 26.30 3.25
C GLU A 73 6.35 26.07 4.55
N GLN A 74 5.72 26.30 5.70
CA GLN A 74 6.28 26.04 7.02
C GLN A 74 6.30 24.56 7.43
N GLY A 75 5.80 23.65 6.57
CA GLY A 75 5.71 22.22 6.88
C GLY A 75 4.54 21.85 7.80
N GLU A 76 3.61 22.78 8.03
CA GLU A 76 2.46 22.64 8.95
C GLU A 76 1.21 22.11 8.23
N LEU A 77 1.39 21.37 7.13
CA LEU A 77 0.29 20.82 6.33
C LEU A 77 -0.65 19.93 7.16
N ALA A 78 -0.11 19.18 8.13
CA ALA A 78 -0.90 18.37 9.04
C ALA A 78 -1.87 19.20 9.90
N LYS A 79 -1.50 20.43 10.29
CA LYS A 79 -2.40 21.35 11.02
C LYS A 79 -3.53 21.83 10.12
N VAL A 80 -3.21 22.23 8.88
CA VAL A 80 -4.21 22.65 7.88
C VAL A 80 -5.25 21.54 7.67
N VAL A 81 -4.77 20.32 7.42
CA VAL A 81 -5.64 19.15 7.20
C VAL A 81 -6.50 18.83 8.42
N ARG A 82 -5.96 18.95 9.64
CA ARG A 82 -6.73 18.74 10.88
C ARG A 82 -7.86 19.76 11.02
N VAL A 83 -7.57 21.04 10.75
CA VAL A 83 -8.57 22.12 10.80
C VAL A 83 -9.67 21.89 9.76
N LEU A 84 -9.30 21.50 8.53
CA LEU A 84 -10.27 21.22 7.47
C LEU A 84 -11.13 19.97 7.74
N THR A 85 -10.58 18.95 8.39
CA THR A 85 -11.30 17.70 8.69
C THR A 85 -12.32 17.88 9.80
N GLY A 86 -12.07 18.80 10.74
CA GLY A 86 -12.98 19.12 11.84
C GLY A 86 -13.98 20.25 11.55
N SER A 87 -14.00 20.79 10.33
CA SER A 87 -14.84 21.93 9.98
C SER A 87 -16.27 21.51 9.65
N GLU A 88 -17.26 22.25 10.15
CA GLU A 88 -18.67 22.11 9.75
C GLU A 88 -18.99 22.85 8.43
N ASP A 89 -18.07 23.69 7.94
CA ASP A 89 -18.25 24.41 6.68
C ASP A 89 -17.64 23.63 5.51
N GLU A 90 -18.45 22.74 4.94
CA GLU A 90 -18.06 21.90 3.80
C GLU A 90 -17.65 22.72 2.58
N GLN A 91 -18.24 23.90 2.33
CA GLN A 91 -18.03 24.64 1.10
C GLN A 91 -16.68 25.35 1.09
N SER A 92 -16.35 26.10 2.16
CA SER A 92 -15.03 26.73 2.27
C SER A 92 -13.93 25.68 2.44
N ALA A 93 -14.19 24.61 3.21
CA ALA A 93 -13.24 23.52 3.35
C ALA A 93 -12.95 22.85 2.00
N ALA A 94 -13.98 22.59 1.17
CA ALA A 94 -13.80 22.02 -0.16
C ALA A 94 -12.93 22.92 -1.07
N ALA A 95 -13.12 24.24 -1.03
CA ALA A 95 -12.31 25.17 -1.81
C ALA A 95 -10.82 25.11 -1.41
N ILE A 96 -10.54 25.05 -0.11
CA ILE A 96 -9.16 24.94 0.40
C ILE A 96 -8.57 23.57 0.07
N TRP A 97 -9.38 22.51 0.18
CA TRP A 97 -8.95 21.16 -0.21
C TRP A 97 -8.55 21.07 -1.68
N GLN A 98 -9.23 21.76 -2.58
CA GLN A 98 -8.84 21.82 -4.00
C GLN A 98 -7.46 22.47 -4.20
N GLN A 99 -7.09 23.45 -3.37
CA GLN A 99 -5.76 24.07 -3.41
C GLN A 99 -4.67 23.13 -2.88
N LEU A 100 -5.00 22.27 -1.91
CA LEU A 100 -4.05 21.34 -1.29
C LEU A 100 -3.89 20.03 -2.07
N ALA A 101 -4.91 19.60 -2.81
CA ALA A 101 -4.92 18.33 -3.56
C ALA A 101 -4.14 18.41 -4.88
N THR A 102 -2.94 19.02 -4.84
CA THR A 102 -2.08 19.23 -6.00
C THR A 102 -0.93 18.22 -6.04
N ASP A 103 -0.40 17.97 -7.24
CA ASP A 103 0.76 17.09 -7.48
C ASP A 103 1.94 17.43 -6.56
N GLU A 104 2.24 18.72 -6.41
CA GLU A 104 3.37 19.22 -5.61
C GLU A 104 3.21 18.92 -4.12
N VAL A 105 2.01 19.13 -3.57
CA VAL A 105 1.73 18.83 -2.16
C VAL A 105 1.82 17.34 -1.90
N ILE A 106 1.30 16.50 -2.81
CA ILE A 106 1.44 15.05 -2.71
C ILE A 106 2.92 14.66 -2.77
N ARG A 107 3.65 15.15 -3.78
CA ARG A 107 5.08 14.88 -3.99
C ARG A 107 5.88 15.17 -2.74
N ARG A 108 5.72 16.35 -2.16
CA ARG A 108 6.38 16.74 -0.92
C ARG A 108 6.00 15.86 0.27
N THR A 109 4.73 15.48 0.37
CA THR A 109 4.25 14.56 1.43
C THR A 109 4.89 13.18 1.32
N VAL A 110 4.99 12.63 0.10
CA VAL A 110 5.51 11.27 -0.12
C VAL A 110 7.03 11.17 -0.07
N THR A 111 7.74 12.30 -0.25
CA THR A 111 9.21 12.37 -0.12
C THR A 111 9.70 12.70 1.28
N THR A 112 8.81 13.13 2.18
CA THR A 112 9.19 13.46 3.56
C THR A 112 9.33 12.16 4.38
N GLU A 113 10.45 12.01 5.09
CA GLU A 113 10.70 10.89 5.99
C GLU A 113 10.66 11.35 7.46
N PRO A 114 9.90 10.67 8.35
CA PRO A 114 9.07 9.51 8.09
C PRO A 114 7.81 9.87 7.27
N LEU A 115 7.34 8.92 6.44
CA LEU A 115 6.11 9.09 5.65
C LEU A 115 4.91 9.24 6.58
N ASP A 116 4.23 10.38 6.52
CA ASP A 116 2.95 10.58 7.22
C ASP A 116 1.80 9.96 6.41
N VAL A 117 1.56 8.68 6.70
CA VAL A 117 0.53 7.88 6.05
C VAL A 117 -0.87 8.43 6.33
N ALA A 118 -1.11 8.95 7.54
CA ALA A 118 -2.42 9.48 7.91
C ALA A 118 -2.75 10.75 7.12
N LEU A 119 -1.77 11.64 6.96
CA LEU A 119 -1.90 12.82 6.13
C LEU A 119 -2.13 12.44 4.66
N LEU A 120 -1.36 11.49 4.14
CA LEU A 120 -1.52 11.01 2.78
C LEU A 120 -2.93 10.45 2.52
N ASP A 121 -3.46 9.63 3.43
CA ASP A 121 -4.79 9.03 3.32
C ASP A 121 -5.92 10.07 3.29
N LEU A 122 -5.71 11.25 3.88
CA LEU A 122 -6.65 12.37 3.82
C LEU A 122 -6.57 13.14 2.49
N LEU A 123 -5.38 13.20 1.89
CA LEU A 123 -5.15 13.91 0.63
C LEU A 123 -5.57 13.10 -0.60
N LEU A 124 -5.35 11.79 -0.60
CA LEU A 124 -5.56 10.93 -1.78
C LEU A 124 -6.98 10.92 -2.34
N PRO A 125 -8.06 10.85 -1.52
CA PRO A 125 -9.43 10.89 -2.05
C PRO A 125 -9.74 12.17 -2.84
N ARG A 126 -9.00 13.25 -2.56
CA ARG A 126 -9.18 14.57 -3.19
C ARG A 126 -8.30 14.75 -4.42
N ALA A 127 -7.05 14.25 -4.36
CA ALA A 127 -6.14 14.29 -5.49
C ALA A 127 -6.51 13.29 -6.59
N GLY A 128 -7.10 12.14 -6.20
CA GLY A 128 -7.46 11.08 -7.12
C GLY A 128 -6.28 10.63 -7.98
N MET A 129 -6.50 10.49 -9.29
CA MET A 129 -5.46 10.05 -10.23
C MET A 129 -4.29 11.03 -10.40
N ALA A 130 -4.43 12.30 -10.02
CA ALA A 130 -3.30 13.24 -10.04
C ALA A 130 -2.17 12.82 -9.07
N ALA A 131 -2.50 12.03 -8.04
CA ALA A 131 -1.50 11.51 -7.11
C ALA A 131 -0.69 10.31 -7.65
N ALA A 132 -1.07 9.72 -8.79
CA ALA A 132 -0.46 8.48 -9.27
C ALA A 132 1.03 8.64 -9.58
N GLU A 133 1.40 9.68 -10.33
CA GLU A 133 2.78 9.96 -10.73
C GLU A 133 3.68 10.22 -9.50
N PRO A 134 3.36 11.13 -8.56
CA PRO A 134 4.14 11.33 -7.34
C PRO A 134 4.34 10.06 -6.52
N LEU A 135 3.29 9.26 -6.37
CA LEU A 135 3.37 8.02 -5.60
C LEU A 135 4.26 6.98 -6.28
N LEU A 136 4.18 6.86 -7.61
CA LEU A 136 5.04 5.96 -8.39
C LEU A 136 6.50 6.41 -8.32
N ASP A 137 6.77 7.71 -8.43
CA ASP A 137 8.12 8.27 -8.34
C ASP A 137 8.73 8.01 -6.94
N ALA A 138 7.96 8.30 -5.88
CA ALA A 138 8.38 8.03 -4.51
C ALA A 138 8.60 6.54 -4.26
N LEU A 139 7.79 5.67 -4.85
CA LEU A 139 7.93 4.22 -4.75
C LEU A 139 9.26 3.72 -5.35
N VAL A 140 9.68 4.33 -6.45
CA VAL A 140 10.97 4.04 -7.11
C VAL A 140 12.14 4.54 -6.27
N ALA A 141 12.04 5.75 -5.72
CA ALA A 141 13.08 6.37 -4.91
C ALA A 141 13.23 5.76 -3.50
N SER A 142 12.17 5.13 -2.97
CA SER A 142 12.14 4.68 -1.58
C SER A 142 13.08 3.50 -1.30
N ASN A 143 13.95 3.68 -0.29
CA ASN A 143 14.82 2.64 0.25
C ASN A 143 14.16 1.82 1.38
N SER A 144 13.17 2.39 2.06
CA SER A 144 12.45 1.74 3.17
C SER A 144 11.43 0.72 2.66
N SER A 145 11.50 -0.52 3.17
CA SER A 145 10.50 -1.56 2.85
C SER A 145 9.10 -1.21 3.37
N GLN A 146 9.02 -0.54 4.51
CA GLN A 146 7.76 -0.13 5.12
C GLN A 146 7.09 0.98 4.29
N THR A 147 7.85 2.02 3.93
CA THR A 147 7.39 3.11 3.06
C THR A 147 6.95 2.55 1.72
N ARG A 148 7.77 1.68 1.10
CA ARG A 148 7.43 1.03 -0.17
C ARG A 148 6.11 0.25 -0.09
N ARG A 149 5.87 -0.47 1.01
CA ARG A 149 4.62 -1.22 1.21
C ARG A 149 3.43 -0.27 1.33
N ALA A 150 3.56 0.80 2.14
CA ALA A 150 2.52 1.80 2.30
C ALA A 150 2.15 2.45 0.95
N LEU A 151 3.17 2.87 0.17
CA LEU A 151 2.97 3.47 -1.16
C LEU A 151 2.30 2.49 -2.13
N LEU A 152 2.73 1.23 -2.20
CA LEU A 152 2.11 0.21 -3.05
C LEU A 152 0.61 0.07 -2.76
N ASP A 153 0.24 -0.02 -1.48
CA ASP A 153 -1.16 -0.20 -1.08
C ASP A 153 -2.01 0.99 -1.54
N ARG A 154 -1.55 2.24 -1.36
CA ARG A 154 -2.26 3.45 -1.83
C ARG A 154 -2.33 3.55 -3.35
N VAL A 155 -1.24 3.26 -4.05
CA VAL A 155 -1.20 3.27 -5.52
C VAL A 155 -2.23 2.30 -6.09
N THR A 156 -2.37 1.10 -5.52
CA THR A 156 -3.38 0.14 -5.99
C THR A 156 -4.82 0.61 -5.73
N GLN A 157 -5.06 1.43 -4.71
CA GLN A 157 -6.38 1.98 -4.38
C GLN A 157 -6.84 3.09 -5.33
N LEU A 158 -5.93 3.76 -6.04
CA LEU A 158 -6.29 4.72 -7.10
C LEU A 158 -7.04 4.05 -8.27
N GLY A 159 -6.94 2.74 -8.41
CA GLY A 159 -7.71 1.94 -9.34
C GLY A 159 -7.09 1.82 -10.74
N ARG A 160 -7.93 1.50 -11.72
CA ARG A 160 -7.51 1.07 -13.07
C ARG A 160 -6.64 2.07 -13.84
N GLY A 161 -6.75 3.37 -13.53
CA GLY A 161 -5.98 4.42 -14.21
C GLY A 161 -4.46 4.31 -14.00
N VAL A 162 -4.02 3.64 -12.94
CA VAL A 162 -2.59 3.42 -12.64
C VAL A 162 -1.95 2.39 -13.57
N GLY A 163 -2.75 1.47 -14.12
CA GLY A 163 -2.27 0.36 -14.93
C GLY A 163 -1.36 0.78 -16.09
N PRO A 164 -1.81 1.66 -17.00
CA PRO A 164 -0.98 2.17 -18.09
C PRO A 164 0.34 2.83 -17.61
N LEU A 165 0.29 3.61 -16.53
CA LEU A 165 1.46 4.28 -15.95
C LEU A 165 2.48 3.28 -15.40
N ALA A 166 2.00 2.18 -14.80
CA ALA A 166 2.85 1.10 -14.34
C ALA A 166 3.49 0.31 -15.50
N VAL A 167 2.75 0.09 -16.60
CA VAL A 167 3.26 -0.58 -17.80
C VAL A 167 4.36 0.23 -18.47
N GLU A 168 4.17 1.54 -18.61
CA GLU A 168 5.16 2.45 -19.20
C GLU A 168 6.51 2.37 -18.46
N ARG A 169 6.46 2.29 -17.13
CA ARG A 169 7.63 2.21 -16.23
C ARG A 169 8.32 0.84 -16.21
N LEU A 170 7.82 -0.18 -16.92
CA LEU A 170 8.48 -1.49 -16.97
C LEU A 170 9.67 -1.53 -17.94
N ARG A 171 9.61 -0.74 -19.01
CA ARG A 171 10.58 -0.79 -20.11
C ARG A 171 11.96 -0.33 -19.63
N ASP A 172 12.98 -1.15 -19.87
CA ASP A 172 14.39 -0.89 -19.55
C ASP A 172 14.67 -0.47 -18.09
N ALA A 173 13.71 -0.74 -17.20
CA ALA A 173 13.81 -0.38 -15.80
C ALA A 173 14.65 -1.41 -15.02
N SER A 174 15.22 -0.95 -13.90
CA SER A 174 15.94 -1.84 -12.99
C SER A 174 15.01 -2.91 -12.39
N TRP A 175 15.58 -4.04 -11.96
CA TRP A 175 14.81 -5.18 -11.45
C TRP A 175 13.84 -4.81 -10.30
N PHE A 176 14.21 -3.85 -9.45
CA PHE A 176 13.38 -3.46 -8.32
C PHE A 176 12.19 -2.61 -8.74
N VAL A 177 12.34 -1.77 -9.78
CA VAL A 177 11.23 -1.02 -10.38
C VAL A 177 10.29 -1.98 -11.08
N GLN A 178 10.81 -2.89 -11.90
CA GLN A 178 9.99 -3.90 -12.57
C GLN A 178 9.20 -4.75 -11.56
N ARG A 179 9.86 -5.21 -10.49
CA ARG A 179 9.19 -5.94 -9.41
C ARG A 179 8.04 -5.13 -8.79
N ASN A 180 8.26 -3.84 -8.53
CA ASN A 180 7.25 -2.97 -7.93
C ASN A 180 6.06 -2.77 -8.88
N MET A 181 6.32 -2.48 -10.16
CA MET A 181 5.28 -2.29 -11.17
C MET A 181 4.47 -3.56 -11.40
N LEU A 182 5.10 -4.74 -11.47
CA LEU A 182 4.39 -6.03 -11.52
C LEU A 182 3.52 -6.25 -10.26
N GLY A 183 4.02 -5.84 -9.09
CA GLY A 183 3.25 -5.87 -7.85
C GLY A 183 1.99 -5.02 -7.90
N ILE A 184 2.07 -3.82 -8.49
CA ILE A 184 0.92 -2.94 -8.73
C ILE A 184 -0.05 -3.60 -9.72
N LEU A 185 0.45 -4.04 -10.87
CA LEU A 185 -0.37 -4.66 -11.93
C LEU A 185 -1.12 -5.90 -11.43
N ARG A 186 -0.52 -6.69 -10.53
CA ARG A 186 -1.19 -7.81 -9.88
C ARG A 186 -2.34 -7.36 -8.97
N GLY A 187 -2.20 -6.22 -8.31
CA GLY A 187 -3.20 -5.68 -7.38
C GLY A 187 -4.39 -5.00 -8.05
N LEU A 188 -4.34 -4.79 -9.37
CA LEU A 188 -5.43 -4.16 -10.11
C LEU A 188 -6.57 -5.16 -10.38
N PRO A 189 -7.84 -4.70 -10.38
CA PRO A 189 -8.99 -5.56 -10.67
C PRO A 189 -9.01 -6.04 -12.13
N GLU A 190 -8.51 -5.22 -13.05
CA GLU A 190 -8.45 -5.51 -14.48
C GLU A 190 -7.03 -5.28 -15.00
N ARG A 191 -6.57 -6.14 -15.92
CA ARG A 191 -5.25 -5.97 -16.53
C ARG A 191 -5.28 -4.89 -17.60
N PRO A 192 -4.24 -4.05 -17.70
CA PRO A 192 -4.13 -3.08 -18.78
C PRO A 192 -4.11 -3.76 -20.15
N ALA A 193 -4.76 -3.14 -21.14
CA ALA A 193 -4.78 -3.65 -22.49
C ALA A 193 -3.35 -3.79 -23.05
N GLY A 194 -3.06 -4.94 -23.67
CA GLY A 194 -1.76 -5.22 -24.28
C GLY A 194 -0.62 -5.55 -23.31
N PHE A 195 -0.86 -5.53 -21.99
CA PHE A 195 0.15 -5.97 -21.02
C PHE A 195 0.30 -7.49 -21.02
N ASP A 196 1.55 -7.96 -21.06
CA ASP A 196 1.91 -9.37 -21.01
C ASP A 196 2.98 -9.62 -19.93
N ALA A 197 2.66 -10.47 -18.95
CA ALA A 197 3.59 -10.84 -17.88
C ALA A 197 4.59 -11.93 -18.28
N ARG A 198 4.39 -12.64 -19.40
CA ARG A 198 5.22 -13.79 -19.83
C ARG A 198 6.71 -13.46 -19.98
N PRO A 199 7.12 -12.34 -20.61
CA PRO A 199 8.54 -11.99 -20.72
C PRO A 199 9.24 -11.83 -19.35
N PHE A 200 8.51 -11.35 -18.34
CA PHE A 200 9.07 -11.14 -17.00
C PHE A 200 9.22 -12.44 -16.20
N ALA A 201 8.53 -13.52 -16.60
CA ALA A 201 8.74 -14.85 -16.01
C ALA A 201 10.08 -15.49 -16.43
N GLU A 202 10.79 -14.89 -17.39
CA GLU A 202 12.13 -15.29 -17.85
C GLU A 202 13.24 -14.37 -17.35
N HIS A 203 12.89 -13.37 -16.54
CA HIS A 203 13.83 -12.35 -16.09
C HIS A 203 15.02 -12.93 -15.29
N PRO A 204 16.25 -12.39 -15.42
CA PRO A 204 17.43 -12.88 -14.69
C PRO A 204 17.25 -12.88 -13.16
N ASP A 205 16.62 -11.82 -12.63
CA ASP A 205 16.30 -11.70 -11.20
C ASP A 205 15.05 -12.52 -10.83
N ALA A 206 15.21 -13.46 -9.89
CA ALA A 206 14.14 -14.34 -9.41
C ALA A 206 12.97 -13.60 -8.73
N ARG A 207 13.21 -12.42 -8.16
CA ARG A 207 12.17 -11.60 -7.51
C ARG A 207 11.20 -11.07 -8.56
N VAL A 208 11.69 -10.67 -9.73
CA VAL A 208 10.86 -10.25 -10.87
C VAL A 208 10.07 -11.44 -11.42
N ARG A 209 10.74 -12.59 -11.62
CA ARG A 209 10.05 -13.82 -12.06
C ARG A 209 8.88 -14.20 -11.16
N ARG A 210 9.05 -14.16 -9.84
CA ARG A 210 7.97 -14.47 -8.88
C ARG A 210 6.79 -13.51 -8.93
N GLU A 211 7.02 -12.22 -9.20
CA GLU A 211 5.92 -11.27 -9.37
C GLU A 211 5.15 -11.57 -10.67
N ALA A 212 5.87 -11.82 -11.77
CA ALA A 212 5.26 -12.19 -13.04
C ALA A 212 4.46 -13.50 -12.96
N LEU A 213 5.04 -14.55 -12.35
CA LEU A 213 4.38 -15.85 -12.18
C LEU A 213 3.07 -15.72 -11.38
N ARG A 214 3.03 -14.87 -10.35
CA ARG A 214 1.77 -14.62 -9.60
C ARG A 214 0.67 -14.02 -10.45
N ILE A 215 1.02 -13.19 -11.44
CA ILE A 215 0.04 -12.69 -12.42
C ILE A 215 -0.40 -13.84 -13.33
N LEU A 216 0.55 -14.61 -13.87
CA LEU A 216 0.27 -15.69 -14.81
C LEU A 216 -0.53 -16.85 -14.19
N PHE A 217 -0.45 -17.10 -12.88
CA PHE A 217 -1.29 -18.11 -12.23
C PHE A 217 -2.77 -17.76 -12.22
N THR A 218 -3.13 -16.47 -12.35
CA THR A 218 -4.51 -16.02 -12.45
C THR A 218 -4.99 -15.96 -13.90
N GLU A 219 -4.17 -16.39 -14.86
CA GLU A 219 -4.49 -16.44 -16.30
C GLU A 219 -4.77 -17.87 -16.73
N PRO A 220 -6.04 -18.26 -16.98
CA PRO A 220 -6.34 -19.63 -17.40
C PRO A 220 -5.49 -20.11 -18.59
N ALA A 221 -5.27 -19.25 -19.59
CA ALA A 221 -4.50 -19.58 -20.79
C ALA A 221 -2.97 -19.72 -20.55
N ALA A 222 -2.42 -19.14 -19.47
CA ALA A 222 -0.99 -19.15 -19.19
C ALA A 222 -0.61 -19.95 -17.93
N ARG A 223 -1.58 -20.27 -17.08
CA ARG A 223 -1.41 -20.89 -15.76
C ARG A 223 -0.58 -22.15 -15.81
N ASP A 224 -0.91 -23.08 -16.70
CA ASP A 224 -0.25 -24.39 -16.74
C ASP A 224 1.23 -24.28 -17.11
N ARG A 225 1.54 -23.43 -18.10
CA ARG A 225 2.92 -23.12 -18.48
C ARG A 225 3.65 -22.40 -17.36
N ALA A 226 3.00 -21.48 -16.67
CA ALA A 226 3.56 -20.77 -15.52
C ALA A 226 3.89 -21.72 -14.36
N ILE A 227 3.02 -22.70 -14.07
CA ILE A 227 3.27 -23.73 -13.05
C ILE A 227 4.51 -24.53 -13.45
N CYS A 228 4.56 -25.06 -14.68
CA CYS A 228 5.72 -25.83 -15.15
C CYS A 228 7.02 -25.03 -15.04
N ARG A 229 6.99 -23.75 -15.44
CA ARG A 229 8.12 -22.83 -15.34
C ARG A 229 8.55 -22.63 -13.89
N ALA A 230 7.62 -22.41 -12.97
CA ALA A 230 7.93 -22.24 -11.57
C ALA A 230 8.54 -23.50 -10.94
N LEU A 231 8.04 -24.70 -11.29
CA LEU A 231 8.54 -25.98 -10.78
C LEU A 231 9.96 -26.33 -11.29
N THR A 232 10.38 -25.73 -12.40
CA THR A 232 11.71 -25.93 -13.00
C THR A 232 12.67 -24.78 -12.71
N ASP A 233 12.26 -23.79 -11.91
CA ASP A 233 13.08 -22.63 -11.58
C ASP A 233 14.27 -23.00 -10.67
N ALA A 234 15.41 -22.36 -10.88
CA ALA A 234 16.59 -22.54 -10.05
C ALA A 234 16.39 -22.00 -8.61
N ASP A 235 15.56 -20.97 -8.45
CA ASP A 235 15.25 -20.37 -7.16
C ASP A 235 14.19 -21.18 -6.42
N GLN A 236 14.59 -21.73 -5.26
CA GLN A 236 13.74 -22.63 -4.46
C GLN A 236 12.47 -21.95 -3.91
N ARG A 237 12.46 -20.61 -3.77
CA ARG A 237 11.26 -19.86 -3.38
C ARG A 237 10.25 -19.79 -4.54
N THR A 238 10.72 -19.77 -5.77
CA THR A 238 9.90 -19.83 -6.99
C THR A 238 9.32 -21.23 -7.19
N VAL A 239 10.10 -22.29 -6.92
CA VAL A 239 9.58 -23.67 -6.90
C VAL A 239 8.45 -23.82 -5.88
N ARG A 240 8.66 -23.33 -4.65
CA ARG A 240 7.61 -23.35 -3.60
C ARG A 240 6.37 -22.56 -4.02
N LEU A 241 6.54 -21.42 -4.68
CA LEU A 241 5.45 -20.62 -5.23
C LEU A 241 4.65 -21.42 -6.28
N GLY A 242 5.31 -22.12 -7.20
CA GLY A 242 4.67 -22.98 -8.20
C GLY A 242 3.94 -24.17 -7.60
N LEU A 243 4.54 -24.84 -6.61
CA LEU A 243 3.92 -25.95 -5.87
C LEU A 243 2.63 -25.51 -5.16
N ASN A 244 2.64 -24.32 -4.55
CA ASN A 244 1.44 -23.75 -3.93
C ASN A 244 0.35 -23.46 -4.97
N ALA A 245 0.70 -22.89 -6.13
CA ALA A 245 -0.27 -22.64 -7.20
C ALA A 245 -0.90 -23.93 -7.74
N ALA A 246 -0.14 -25.04 -7.77
CA ALA A 246 -0.62 -26.34 -8.20
C ALA A 246 -1.55 -27.05 -7.19
N LEU A 247 -1.70 -26.53 -5.96
CA LEU A 247 -2.69 -27.06 -5.01
C LEU A 247 -4.13 -26.80 -5.47
N ASP A 248 -4.36 -25.72 -6.21
CA ASP A 248 -5.67 -25.37 -6.78
C ASP A 248 -5.91 -26.07 -8.13
N GLY A 249 -5.40 -27.30 -8.28
CA GLY A 249 -5.44 -28.06 -9.54
C GLY A 249 -4.08 -28.10 -10.21
N CYS A 250 -3.39 -29.22 -10.06
CA CYS A 250 -2.11 -29.47 -10.72
C CYS A 250 -2.34 -29.94 -12.15
N PRO A 251 -1.86 -29.23 -13.19
CA PRO A 251 -2.11 -29.63 -14.56
C PRO A 251 -1.32 -30.90 -14.91
N ASP A 252 -1.88 -31.74 -15.78
CA ASP A 252 -1.29 -33.05 -16.14
C ASP A 252 0.16 -32.91 -16.66
N VAL A 253 0.45 -31.83 -17.40
CA VAL A 253 1.79 -31.51 -17.90
C VAL A 253 2.81 -31.25 -16.78
N ALA A 254 2.37 -30.81 -15.60
CA ALA A 254 3.22 -30.56 -14.44
C ALA A 254 3.40 -31.79 -13.53
N VAL A 255 2.57 -32.84 -13.68
CA VAL A 255 2.63 -34.04 -12.84
C VAL A 255 4.02 -34.70 -12.82
N PRO A 256 4.72 -34.89 -13.95
CA PRO A 256 6.08 -35.46 -13.92
C PRO A 256 7.09 -34.59 -13.16
N LEU A 257 6.93 -33.26 -13.24
CA LEU A 257 7.79 -32.31 -12.51
C LEU A 257 7.53 -32.40 -11.01
N ALA A 258 6.25 -32.42 -10.60
CA ALA A 258 5.86 -32.60 -9.20
C ALA A 258 6.32 -33.96 -8.66
N ALA A 259 6.20 -35.04 -9.42
CA ALA A 259 6.70 -36.36 -9.03
C ALA A 259 8.23 -36.40 -8.83
N SER A 260 8.97 -35.70 -9.71
CA SER A 260 10.40 -35.50 -9.53
C SER A 260 10.72 -34.71 -8.26
N LEU A 261 9.97 -33.63 -7.96
CA LEU A 261 10.15 -32.84 -6.75
C LEU A 261 9.73 -33.57 -5.47
N ALA A 262 8.74 -34.46 -5.53
CA ALA A 262 8.32 -35.29 -4.40
C ALA A 262 9.45 -36.24 -3.92
N THR A 263 10.35 -36.63 -4.83
CA THR A 263 11.48 -37.52 -4.52
C THR A 263 12.79 -36.77 -4.30
N ARG A 264 13.06 -35.76 -5.13
CA ARG A 264 14.35 -35.06 -5.20
C ARG A 264 14.30 -33.58 -4.79
N GLY A 265 13.16 -33.12 -4.26
CA GLY A 265 13.00 -31.74 -3.79
C GLY A 265 14.07 -31.37 -2.77
N ALA A 266 14.55 -30.11 -2.84
CA ALA A 266 15.69 -29.62 -2.07
C ALA A 266 15.49 -29.68 -0.55
N SER A 267 14.23 -29.65 -0.09
CA SER A 267 13.86 -29.78 1.32
C SER A 267 12.69 -30.76 1.53
N GLY A 268 12.49 -31.21 2.77
CA GLY A 268 11.30 -31.98 3.14
C GLY A 268 10.01 -31.24 2.86
N ASP A 269 9.97 -29.93 3.12
CA ASP A 269 8.85 -29.05 2.78
C ASP A 269 8.52 -29.08 1.29
N HIS A 270 9.54 -29.00 0.42
CA HIS A 270 9.32 -29.09 -1.04
C HIS A 270 8.77 -30.45 -1.45
N ARG A 271 9.30 -31.54 -0.88
CA ARG A 271 8.79 -32.88 -1.17
C ARG A 271 7.34 -33.04 -0.74
N VAL A 272 6.99 -32.62 0.48
CA VAL A 272 5.61 -32.65 0.99
C VAL A 272 4.68 -31.79 0.14
N ALA A 273 5.10 -30.57 -0.23
CA ALA A 273 4.30 -29.70 -1.10
C ALA A 273 4.09 -30.29 -2.49
N ALA A 274 5.10 -30.94 -3.06
CA ALA A 274 5.00 -31.66 -4.33
C ALA A 274 4.04 -32.86 -4.26
N ILE A 275 4.08 -33.61 -3.16
CA ILE A 275 3.13 -34.71 -2.92
C ILE A 275 1.70 -34.18 -2.84
N ARG A 276 1.47 -33.07 -2.15
CA ARG A 276 0.14 -32.43 -2.09
C ARG A 276 -0.31 -31.94 -3.47
N ALA A 277 0.58 -31.34 -4.26
CA ALA A 277 0.28 -30.93 -5.63
C ALA A 277 -0.10 -32.12 -6.52
N LEU A 278 0.55 -33.29 -6.38
CA LEU A 278 0.15 -34.51 -7.09
C LEU A 278 -1.27 -34.97 -6.73
N GLY A 279 -1.64 -34.86 -5.44
CA GLY A 279 -2.99 -35.18 -4.97
C GLY A 279 -4.08 -34.24 -5.50
N ALA A 280 -3.70 -33.02 -5.90
CA ALA A 280 -4.59 -32.03 -6.51
C ALA A 280 -4.67 -32.15 -8.04
N ALA A 281 -3.99 -33.12 -8.66
CA ALA A 281 -4.12 -33.34 -10.09
C ALA A 281 -5.50 -33.96 -10.42
N PRO A 282 -6.24 -33.46 -11.43
CA PRO A 282 -7.55 -34.00 -11.78
C PRO A 282 -7.47 -35.36 -12.49
N GLY A 283 -6.34 -35.63 -13.15
CA GLY A 283 -6.11 -36.87 -13.88
C GLY A 283 -5.53 -38.00 -13.02
N ARG A 284 -5.66 -39.24 -13.53
CA ARG A 284 -5.09 -40.45 -12.90
C ARG A 284 -3.56 -40.41 -12.76
N ALA A 285 -2.88 -39.59 -13.57
CA ALA A 285 -1.43 -39.48 -13.54
C ALA A 285 -0.89 -39.05 -12.17
N GLY A 286 -1.60 -38.15 -11.46
CA GLY A 286 -1.23 -37.75 -10.10
C GLY A 286 -1.34 -38.90 -9.10
N VAL A 287 -2.44 -39.65 -9.17
CA VAL A 287 -2.69 -40.85 -8.36
C VAL A 287 -1.63 -41.93 -8.63
N ASP A 288 -1.33 -42.22 -9.89
CA ASP A 288 -0.30 -43.22 -10.27
C ASP A 288 1.09 -42.82 -9.74
N ALA A 289 1.42 -41.52 -9.76
CA ALA A 289 2.65 -41.00 -9.17
C ALA A 289 2.68 -41.19 -7.64
N LEU A 290 1.58 -40.89 -6.94
CA LEU A 290 1.44 -41.11 -5.50
C LEU A 290 1.55 -42.59 -5.13
N LEU A 291 0.88 -43.49 -5.86
CA LEU A 291 0.97 -44.94 -5.64
C LEU A 291 2.41 -45.43 -5.77
N THR A 292 3.21 -44.84 -6.67
CA THR A 292 4.63 -45.17 -6.81
C THR A 292 5.45 -44.77 -5.57
N LEU A 293 5.07 -43.68 -4.88
CA LEU A 293 5.76 -43.21 -3.67
C LEU A 293 5.47 -44.07 -2.44
N VAL A 294 4.25 -44.60 -2.32
CA VAL A 294 3.79 -45.34 -1.13
C VAL A 294 4.08 -46.86 -1.24
N ARG A 295 4.35 -47.37 -2.45
CA ARG A 295 4.62 -48.79 -2.68
C ARG A 295 5.80 -49.30 -1.80
N PRO A 296 5.59 -50.39 -1.04
CA PRO A 296 6.66 -50.96 -0.22
C PRO A 296 7.79 -51.48 -1.11
N LYS A 297 9.04 -51.08 -0.81
CA LYS A 297 10.21 -51.60 -1.51
C LYS A 297 10.39 -53.08 -1.15
N LYS A 298 10.46 -53.96 -2.15
CA LYS A 298 10.77 -55.39 -1.95
C LYS A 298 12.21 -55.51 -1.47
N TRP A 299 12.43 -55.95 -0.24
CA TRP A 299 13.75 -56.34 0.25
C TRP A 299 13.79 -57.85 0.42
N LEU A 300 14.49 -58.50 -0.51
CA LEU A 300 14.76 -59.93 -0.74
C LEU A 300 13.71 -60.99 -0.33
N PHE A 301 13.10 -60.95 0.86
CA PHE A 301 12.06 -61.89 1.28
C PHE A 301 10.91 -61.29 2.10
N TRP A 302 10.99 -60.04 2.59
CA TRP A 302 9.96 -59.42 3.42
C TRP A 302 9.51 -58.04 2.90
N ARG A 303 8.20 -57.76 3.01
CA ARG A 303 7.63 -56.44 2.75
C ARG A 303 7.79 -55.58 4.01
N LYS A 304 8.73 -54.62 3.99
CA LYS A 304 8.87 -53.66 5.08
C LYS A 304 7.92 -52.47 4.84
N LYS A 305 7.05 -52.16 5.81
CA LYS A 305 6.26 -50.92 5.77
C LYS A 305 7.21 -49.71 5.69
N PRO A 306 6.94 -48.71 4.83
CA PRO A 306 7.76 -47.51 4.76
C PRO A 306 7.82 -46.80 6.12
N ALA A 307 8.93 -46.12 6.42
CA ALA A 307 9.03 -45.32 7.64
C ALA A 307 7.97 -44.19 7.62
N PRO A 308 7.34 -43.85 8.77
CA PRO A 308 6.26 -42.86 8.85
C PRO A 308 6.79 -41.43 8.76
N THR A 309 7.45 -41.13 7.65
CA THR A 309 7.99 -39.81 7.31
C THR A 309 6.86 -38.82 7.01
N PRO A 310 7.09 -37.50 7.16
CA PRO A 310 6.13 -36.48 6.74
C PRO A 310 5.69 -36.66 5.28
N GLU A 311 6.61 -37.04 4.39
CA GLU A 311 6.35 -37.33 2.99
C GLU A 311 5.41 -38.52 2.82
N TYR A 312 5.66 -39.63 3.53
CA TYR A 312 4.80 -40.81 3.49
C TYR A 312 3.38 -40.51 3.99
N ARG A 313 3.26 -39.77 5.10
CA ARG A 313 1.95 -39.35 5.64
C ARG A 313 1.20 -38.43 4.67
N ALA A 314 1.91 -37.48 4.03
CA ALA A 314 1.32 -36.61 3.03
C ALA A 314 0.82 -37.41 1.81
N ALA A 315 1.56 -38.43 1.39
CA ALA A 315 1.17 -39.27 0.25
C ALA A 315 -0.04 -40.13 0.57
N LEU A 316 -0.11 -40.70 1.78
CA LEU A 316 -1.31 -41.42 2.24
C LEU A 316 -2.54 -40.50 2.30
N ALA A 317 -2.41 -39.31 2.89
CA ALA A 317 -3.52 -38.35 2.95
C ALA A 317 -4.02 -37.94 1.55
N ALA A 318 -3.10 -37.73 0.60
CA ALA A 318 -3.45 -37.42 -0.78
C ALA A 318 -4.15 -38.59 -1.50
N LEU A 319 -3.74 -39.83 -1.22
CA LEU A 319 -4.40 -41.03 -1.74
C LEU A 319 -5.79 -41.24 -1.11
N GLN A 320 -5.96 -41.00 0.19
CA GLN A 320 -7.27 -41.10 0.86
C GLN A 320 -8.31 -40.16 0.24
N GLY A 321 -7.90 -38.96 -0.19
CA GLY A 321 -8.77 -38.05 -0.96
C GLY A 321 -9.22 -38.60 -2.32
N ASN A 322 -8.60 -39.68 -2.81
CA ASN A 322 -8.88 -40.37 -4.06
C ASN A 322 -9.30 -41.84 -3.84
N ALA A 323 -9.89 -42.17 -2.68
CA ALA A 323 -10.28 -43.54 -2.29
C ALA A 323 -11.37 -44.19 -3.17
N ASP A 324 -12.00 -43.42 -4.05
CA ASP A 324 -12.92 -43.92 -5.07
C ASP A 324 -12.22 -44.69 -6.18
N ASP A 325 -10.91 -44.47 -6.40
CA ASP A 325 -10.13 -45.27 -7.35
C ASP A 325 -9.88 -46.69 -6.78
N PRO A 326 -10.31 -47.76 -7.47
CA PRO A 326 -10.14 -49.14 -6.99
C PRO A 326 -8.69 -49.52 -6.71
N LYS A 327 -7.72 -48.98 -7.45
CA LYS A 327 -6.29 -49.24 -7.20
C LYS A 327 -5.82 -48.59 -5.91
N VAL A 328 -6.33 -47.41 -5.60
CA VAL A 328 -6.00 -46.69 -4.36
C VAL A 328 -6.55 -47.45 -3.17
N ARG A 329 -7.83 -47.85 -3.22
CA ARG A 329 -8.46 -48.66 -2.17
C ARG A 329 -7.69 -49.94 -1.88
N ALA A 330 -7.34 -50.69 -2.93
CA ALA A 330 -6.56 -51.93 -2.78
C ALA A 330 -5.17 -51.71 -2.13
N VAL A 331 -4.55 -50.54 -2.33
CA VAL A 331 -3.27 -50.20 -1.70
C VAL A 331 -3.45 -49.75 -0.25
N LEU A 332 -4.49 -48.96 0.06
CA LEU A 332 -4.82 -48.56 1.43
C LEU A 332 -5.16 -49.78 2.30
N ASP A 333 -5.98 -50.71 1.79
CA ASP A 333 -6.32 -51.98 2.44
C ASP A 333 -5.06 -52.81 2.76
N GLN A 334 -4.12 -52.91 1.80
CA GLN A 334 -2.86 -53.65 2.00
C GLN A 334 -1.95 -53.01 3.06
N LEU A 335 -2.03 -51.70 3.24
CA LEU A 335 -1.24 -50.96 4.22
C LEU A 335 -1.87 -50.99 5.61
N GLY A 336 -3.14 -51.38 5.71
CA GLY A 336 -3.94 -51.33 6.93
C GLY A 336 -4.31 -49.89 7.31
N GLU A 337 -4.44 -49.03 6.31
CA GLU A 337 -4.89 -47.64 6.46
C GLU A 337 -6.38 -47.56 6.07
N PRO A 338 -7.22 -46.84 6.82
CA PRO A 338 -8.64 -46.68 6.52
C PRO A 338 -8.92 -45.82 5.29
#